data_AF-A0A5Q0GAF2-F1
#
_entry.id   AF-A0A5Q0GAF2-F1
#
_cell.length_a   1.000
_cell.length_b   1.000
_cell.length_c   1.000
_cell.angle_alpha   90.00
_cell.angle_beta   90.00
_cell.angle_gamma   90.00
#
_symmetry.space_group_name_H-M   'P 1'
#
loop_
_entity.id
_entity.type
_entity.pdbx_description
1 polymer ?
#
loop_
_entity_poly.entity_id
_entity_poly.type
_entity_poly.pdbx_seq_one_letter_code
_entity_poly.pdbx_strand_id
1 'polypeptide(L)'
;MPKITDFIEEAGAPGLIAGIGAVLLAPVLIPVVAGIGKPIAKSIIKGSLVAYEKSKGAFAELGETWEDIVAEAKAELAEDKETPAFEAASTIDSSSDNGV
;
A
#
# COMPACT_ATOMS: atom_id res chain seq x y z
N MET A 1 -24.93 -3.84 8.92
CA MET A 1 -24.26 -3.70 7.62
C MET A 1 -22.79 -3.49 7.91
N PRO A 2 -21.90 -4.37 7.43
CA PRO A 2 -20.48 -4.26 7.73
C PRO A 2 -19.92 -2.95 7.14
N LYS A 3 -19.09 -2.23 7.90
CA LYS A 3 -18.47 -0.98 7.47
C LYS A 3 -17.15 -1.28 6.78
N ILE A 4 -16.72 -0.44 5.85
CA ILE A 4 -15.44 -0.63 5.14
C ILE A 4 -14.24 -0.59 6.10
N THR A 5 -14.38 0.13 7.20
CA THR A 5 -13.40 0.20 8.30
C THR A 5 -13.20 -1.15 8.97
N ASP A 6 -14.26 -1.94 9.13
CA ASP A 6 -14.22 -3.25 9.78
C ASP A 6 -13.36 -4.22 8.95
N PHE A 7 -13.44 -4.14 7.62
CA PHE A 7 -12.60 -4.94 6.72
C PHE A 7 -11.14 -4.49 6.69
N ILE A 8 -10.86 -3.21 6.96
CA ILE A 8 -9.49 -2.68 7.01
C ILE A 8 -8.81 -3.07 8.33
N GLU A 9 -9.53 -3.02 9.45
CA GLU A 9 -9.05 -3.54 10.74
C GLU A 9 -8.80 -5.05 10.70
N GLU A 10 -9.70 -5.81 10.08
CA GLU A 10 -9.57 -7.28 10.00
C GLU A 10 -8.47 -7.72 9.01
N ALA A 11 -8.27 -7.00 7.90
CA ALA A 11 -7.26 -7.34 6.90
C ALA A 11 -5.88 -6.68 7.14
N GLY A 12 -5.79 -5.74 8.08
CA GLY A 12 -4.56 -5.04 8.45
C GLY A 12 -3.90 -4.26 7.29
N ALA A 13 -2.59 -4.01 7.40
CA ALA A 13 -1.81 -3.29 6.38
C ALA A 13 -1.92 -3.89 4.96
N PRO A 14 -1.94 -5.24 4.76
CA PRO A 14 -2.19 -5.83 3.45
C PRO A 14 -3.58 -5.46 2.87
N GLY A 15 -4.61 -5.40 3.74
CA GLY A 15 -5.96 -5.00 3.36
C GLY A 15 -6.06 -3.56 2.89
N LEU A 16 -5.35 -2.65 3.57
CA LEU A 16 -5.31 -1.24 3.17
C LEU A 16 -4.64 -1.05 1.81
N ILE A 17 -3.49 -1.70 1.57
CA ILE A 17 -2.77 -1.62 0.29
C ILE A 17 -3.64 -2.19 -0.84
N ALA A 18 -4.24 -3.35 -0.64
CA ALA A 18 -5.14 -3.96 -1.61
C ALA A 18 -6.37 -3.06 -1.89
N GLY A 19 -6.93 -2.45 -0.85
CA GLY A 19 -8.06 -1.52 -0.97
C GLY A 19 -7.74 -0.29 -1.81
N ILE A 20 -6.60 0.36 -1.55
CA ILE A 20 -6.15 1.52 -2.36
C ILE A 20 -5.94 1.10 -3.81
N GLY A 21 -5.26 -0.02 -4.05
CA GLY A 21 -5.05 -0.56 -5.39
C GLY A 21 -6.36 -0.85 -6.13
N ALA A 22 -7.34 -1.44 -5.43
CA ALA A 22 -8.65 -1.74 -6.00
C ALA A 22 -9.43 -0.48 -6.39
N VAL A 23 -9.42 0.56 -5.56
CA VAL A 23 -10.10 1.84 -5.86
C VAL A 23 -9.47 2.53 -7.07
N LEU A 24 -8.13 2.57 -7.13
CA LEU A 24 -7.42 3.18 -8.27
C LEU A 24 -7.65 2.42 -9.57
N LEU A 25 -7.75 1.09 -9.51
CA LEU A 25 -7.95 0.23 -10.69
C LEU A 25 -9.43 0.06 -11.07
N ALA A 26 -10.38 0.35 -10.18
CA ALA A 26 -11.82 0.24 -10.43
C ALA A 26 -12.28 0.84 -11.79
N PRO A 27 -11.92 2.08 -12.18
CA PRO A 27 -12.35 2.64 -13.46
C PRO A 27 -11.78 1.92 -14.69
N VAL A 28 -10.70 1.16 -14.54
CA VAL A 28 -10.09 0.35 -15.61
C VAL A 28 -10.65 -1.07 -15.61
N LEU A 29 -10.84 -1.67 -14.43
CA LEU A 29 -11.31 -3.05 -14.30
C LEU A 29 -12.77 -3.18 -14.70
N ILE A 30 -13.65 -2.27 -14.27
CA ILE A 30 -15.09 -2.27 -14.58
C ILE A 30 -15.36 -2.36 -16.10
N PRO A 31 -14.80 -1.50 -16.97
CA PRO A 31 -15.05 -1.62 -18.41
C PRO A 31 -14.44 -2.88 -19.03
N VAL A 32 -13.35 -3.41 -18.47
CA VAL A 32 -12.74 -4.67 -18.94
C VAL A 32 -13.65 -5.87 -18.68
N VAL A 33 -14.18 -6.02 -17.46
CA VAL A 33 -15.14 -7.11 -17.16
C VAL A 33 -16.49 -6.92 -17.87
N ALA A 34 -16.89 -5.68 -18.15
CA ALA A 34 -18.08 -5.38 -18.96
C ALA A 34 -17.89 -5.67 -20.47
N GLY A 35 -16.72 -6.14 -20.91
CA GLY A 35 -16.44 -6.53 -22.29
C GLY A 35 -16.11 -5.38 -23.26
N ILE A 36 -16.17 -4.13 -22.81
CA ILE A 36 -15.87 -2.93 -23.60
C ILE A 36 -14.42 -2.45 -23.44
N GLY A 37 -13.69 -2.97 -22.45
CA GLY A 37 -12.32 -2.57 -22.13
C GLY A 37 -11.23 -3.24 -22.97
N LYS A 38 -11.57 -4.02 -23.99
CA LYS A 38 -10.59 -4.74 -24.84
C LYS A 38 -9.52 -3.83 -25.47
N PRO A 39 -9.83 -2.61 -25.95
CA PRO A 39 -8.80 -1.68 -26.44
C PRO A 39 -7.84 -1.22 -25.33
N ILE A 40 -8.38 -0.94 -24.14
CA ILE A 40 -7.59 -0.51 -22.97
C ILE A 40 -6.64 -1.64 -22.53
N ALA A 41 -7.15 -2.85 -22.39
CA ALA A 41 -6.33 -4.02 -22.03
C ALA A 41 -5.20 -4.25 -23.05
N LYS A 42 -5.48 -4.13 -24.35
CA LYS A 42 -4.44 -4.23 -25.39
C LYS A 42 -3.37 -3.15 -25.26
N SER A 43 -3.75 -1.90 -24.98
CA SER A 43 -2.80 -0.81 -24.78
C SER A 43 -1.95 -1.01 -23.53
N ILE A 44 -2.55 -1.48 -22.43
CA ILE A 44 -1.82 -1.81 -21.20
C ILE A 44 -0.80 -2.92 -21.46
N ILE A 45 -1.20 -4.03 -22.09
CA ILE A 45 -0.30 -5.16 -22.37
C ILE A 45 0.88 -4.72 -23.26
N LYS A 46 0.62 -3.92 -24.30
CA LYS A 46 1.70 -3.41 -25.17
C LYS A 46 2.60 -2.43 -24.44
N GLY A 47 2.01 -1.51 -23.68
CA GLY A 47 2.74 -0.53 -22.89
C GLY A 47 3.61 -1.20 -21.84
N SER A 48 3.10 -2.21 -21.13
CA SER A 48 3.84 -2.95 -20.11
C SER A 48 4.97 -3.77 -20.70
N LEU A 49 4.79 -4.37 -21.87
CA LEU A 49 5.87 -5.08 -22.57
C LEU A 49 7.02 -4.14 -22.93
N VAL A 50 6.69 -2.99 -23.55
CA VAL A 50 7.68 -1.96 -23.92
C VAL A 50 8.39 -1.40 -22.67
N ALA A 51 7.65 -1.13 -21.60
CA ALA A 51 8.21 -0.67 -20.35
C ALA A 51 9.15 -1.71 -19.71
N TYR A 52 8.78 -3.00 -19.74
CA TYR A 52 9.59 -4.10 -19.24
C TYR A 52 10.89 -4.30 -20.06
N GLU A 53 10.81 -4.18 -21.38
CA GLU A 53 11.98 -4.25 -22.24
C GLU A 53 12.95 -3.10 -21.98
N LYS A 54 12.42 -1.88 -21.81
CA LYS A 54 13.23 -0.69 -21.48
C LYS A 54 13.81 -0.73 -20.07
N SER A 55 13.06 -1.27 -19.11
CA SER A 55 13.50 -1.29 -17.71
C SER A 55 14.71 -2.20 -17.50
N LYS A 56 14.87 -3.28 -18.27
CA LYS A 56 16.05 -4.16 -18.21
C LYS A 56 17.39 -3.42 -18.31
N GLY A 57 17.46 -2.35 -19.10
CA GLY A 57 18.65 -1.49 -19.16
C GLY A 57 18.74 -0.50 -18.01
N ALA A 58 17.61 0.11 -17.63
CA ALA A 58 17.55 1.12 -16.58
C ALA A 58 17.85 0.58 -15.17
N PHE A 59 17.51 -0.69 -14.89
CA PHE A 59 17.78 -1.30 -13.59
C PHE A 59 19.28 -1.49 -13.29
N ALA A 60 20.14 -1.54 -14.31
CA ALA A 60 21.58 -1.68 -14.10
C ALA A 60 22.21 -0.42 -13.49
N GLU A 61 21.68 0.76 -13.79
CA GLU A 61 22.19 2.05 -13.29
C GLU A 61 21.46 2.50 -12.02
N LEU A 62 20.18 2.15 -11.86
CA LEU A 62 19.37 2.55 -10.72
C LEU A 62 19.49 1.60 -9.51
N GLY A 63 20.08 0.42 -9.70
CA GLY A 63 20.20 -0.60 -8.65
C GLY A 63 20.97 -0.11 -7.43
N GLU A 64 22.13 0.54 -7.63
CA GLU A 64 22.97 1.02 -6.53
C GLU A 64 22.27 2.10 -5.70
N THR A 65 21.69 3.13 -6.35
CA THR A 65 20.95 4.19 -5.66
C THR A 65 19.68 3.65 -4.97
N TRP A 66 19.02 2.66 -5.57
CA TRP A 66 17.86 2.02 -4.97
C TRP A 66 18.23 1.22 -3.73
N GLU A 67 19.30 0.43 -3.80
CA GLU A 67 19.81 -0.34 -2.66
C GLU A 67 20.20 0.59 -1.50
N ASP A 68 20.80 1.74 -1.80
CA ASP A 68 21.17 2.74 -0.79
C ASP A 68 19.95 3.32 -0.08
N ILE A 69 18.95 3.81 -0.83
CA ILE A 69 17.69 4.34 -0.26
C ILE A 69 16.94 3.28 0.55
N VAL A 70 16.93 2.02 0.07
CA VAL A 70 16.30 0.91 0.80
C VAL A 70 17.06 0.57 2.06
N ALA A 71 18.40 0.64 2.05
CA ALA A 71 19.23 0.43 3.23
C ALA A 71 18.99 1.54 4.27
N GLU A 72 18.97 2.80 3.84
CA GLU A 72 18.63 3.96 4.68
C GLU A 72 17.24 3.81 5.31
N ALA A 73 16.21 3.57 4.51
CA ALA A 73 14.84 3.40 5.01
C ALA A 73 14.70 2.22 5.99
N LYS A 74 15.43 1.11 5.76
CA LYS A 74 15.45 -0.04 6.68
C LYS A 74 16.14 0.28 7.99
N ALA A 75 17.22 1.07 7.96
CA ALA A 75 17.91 1.52 9.15
C ALA A 75 17.00 2.42 9.99
N GLU A 76 16.31 3.39 9.36
CA GLU A 76 15.32 4.25 10.03
C GLU A 76 14.19 3.42 10.67
N LEU A 77 13.62 2.44 9.96
CA LEU A 77 12.59 1.53 10.47
C LEU A 77 13.05 0.61 11.62
N ALA A 78 14.35 0.35 11.74
CA ALA A 78 14.95 -0.42 12.82
C ALA A 78 15.23 0.48 14.03
N GLU A 79 15.69 1.71 13.81
CA GLU A 79 15.88 2.74 14.83
C GLU A 79 14.54 3.16 15.47
N ASP A 80 13.48 3.28 14.67
CA ASP A 80 12.10 3.50 15.14
C ASP A 80 11.54 2.34 15.97
N LYS A 81 12.06 1.11 15.81
CA LYS A 81 11.68 -0.05 16.63
C LYS A 81 12.48 -0.16 17.92
N GLU A 82 13.69 0.41 17.97
CA GLU A 82 14.52 0.49 19.19
C GLU A 82 14.02 1.60 20.13
N THR A 83 13.19 2.53 19.64
CA THR A 83 12.46 3.49 20.49
C THR A 83 11.08 2.93 20.83
N PRO A 84 10.78 2.59 22.10
CA PRO A 84 9.50 1.99 22.49
C PRO A 84 8.34 2.99 22.33
N ALA A 85 7.70 3.00 21.17
CA ALA A 85 6.47 3.75 20.89
C ALA A 85 5.21 3.03 21.41
N PHE A 86 5.25 2.50 22.64
CA PHE A 86 4.05 2.01 23.34
C PHE A 86 3.56 2.97 24.44
N GLU A 87 4.33 3.99 24.83
CA GLU A 87 3.93 4.86 25.96
C GLU A 87 3.20 6.16 25.60
N ALA A 88 2.91 6.45 24.32
CA ALA A 88 2.42 7.77 23.93
C ALA A 88 0.99 7.83 23.34
N ALA A 89 0.17 6.79 23.43
CA ALA A 89 -1.21 6.85 22.93
C ALA A 89 -2.22 6.04 23.76
N SER A 90 -2.58 6.53 24.95
CA SER A 90 -3.96 6.97 25.26
C SER A 90 -4.23 7.05 26.77
N THR A 91 -3.58 7.99 27.44
CA THR A 91 -4.23 8.78 28.49
C THR A 91 -5.31 9.66 27.85
N ILE A 92 -6.51 9.13 27.64
CA ILE A 92 -7.84 9.78 27.57
C ILE A 92 -8.80 8.57 27.68
N ASP A 93 -9.39 8.27 28.82
CA ASP A 93 -10.58 8.95 29.33
C ASP A 93 -10.72 8.79 30.85
N SER A 94 -11.13 9.87 31.51
CA SER A 94 -11.36 9.93 32.95
C SER A 94 -12.83 9.66 33.27
N SER A 95 -13.08 9.21 34.50
CA SER A 95 -14.33 9.40 35.27
C SER A 95 -15.58 8.59 34.89
N SER A 96 -15.79 7.49 35.63
CA SER A 96 -17.09 7.02 36.18
C SER A 96 -16.77 5.81 37.07
N ASP A 97 -17.25 5.60 38.29
CA ASP A 97 -18.18 6.28 39.18
C ASP A 97 -18.00 5.56 40.54
N ASN A 98 -18.39 6.20 41.63
CA ASN A 98 -17.93 5.96 43.00
C ASN A 98 -18.57 4.73 43.66
N GLY A 99 -17.82 4.14 44.59
CA GLY A 99 -18.32 3.13 45.51
C GLY A 99 -19.37 3.67 46.50
N VAL A 100 -20.40 2.86 46.72
CA VAL A 100 -21.05 2.62 48.03
C VAL A 100 -21.45 1.15 48.09
#